data_AF-A0A7R9VAB8-F1
#
_entry.id   AF-A0A7R9VAB8-F1
#
_cell.length_a   1.000
_cell.length_b   1.000
_cell.length_c   1.000
_cell.angle_alpha   90.00
_cell.angle_beta   90.00
_cell.angle_gamma   90.00
#
_symmetry.space_group_name_H-M   'P 1'
#
loop_
_entity.id
_entity.type
_entity.pdbx_description
1 polymer ?
#
loop_
_entity_poly.entity_id
_entity_poly.type
_entity_poly.pdbx_seq_one_letter_code
_entity_poly.pdbx_strand_id
1 'polypeptide(L)'
;GLGRIRHTSQRIATFCVRMSTWPEPPNYYEPPNRSYKVILQTPGYPVVFPEPSISQVATNMRSGHWAFAAGMALAGYGLGYWKGSSIHWQKPASTFGAIFLGQFGLLHCMQDEAYRLMGYKENGREVARNLPVQPAEAADST
;
A
#
# COMPACT_ATOMS: atom_id res chain seq x y z
N GLY A 1 -84.21 19.23 4.59
CA GLY A 1 -83.67 17.90 4.27
C GLY A 1 -82.76 18.01 3.06
N LEU A 2 -81.74 17.15 2.99
CA LEU A 2 -80.63 17.13 2.01
C LEU A 2 -79.67 18.31 2.18
N GLY A 3 -78.39 18.11 2.52
CA GLY A 3 -77.38 17.35 1.76
C GLY A 3 -76.40 18.41 1.20
N ARG A 4 -75.12 18.17 0.91
CA ARG A 4 -74.25 17.01 0.94
C ARG A 4 -72.89 17.55 0.47
N ILE A 5 -71.85 17.36 1.27
CA ILE A 5 -70.45 17.07 0.87
C ILE A 5 -69.72 18.16 0.04
N ARG A 6 -68.78 18.84 0.72
CA ARG A 6 -67.76 19.71 0.11
C ARG A 6 -66.73 18.88 -0.66
N HIS A 7 -66.51 19.28 -1.91
CA HIS A 7 -65.23 19.35 -2.63
C HIS A 7 -64.24 18.19 -2.48
N THR A 8 -64.43 17.16 -3.30
CA THR A 8 -63.38 16.23 -3.74
C THR A 8 -62.88 16.69 -5.12
N SER A 9 -61.87 17.56 -5.19
CA SER A 9 -61.14 17.80 -6.46
C SER A 9 -59.86 18.57 -6.19
N GLN A 10 -58.73 17.86 -6.05
CA GLN A 10 -57.37 18.39 -6.25
C GLN A 10 -56.34 17.25 -6.24
N ARG A 11 -56.54 16.24 -7.09
CA ARG A 11 -55.51 15.24 -7.40
C ARG A 11 -55.45 14.98 -8.89
N ILE A 12 -55.17 16.02 -9.66
CA ILE A 12 -54.68 15.90 -11.03
C ILE A 12 -53.61 16.97 -11.20
N ALA A 13 -52.34 16.56 -11.17
CA ALA A 13 -51.18 17.19 -11.79
C ALA A 13 -49.91 16.78 -11.00
N THR A 14 -48.86 16.46 -11.75
CA THR A 14 -47.51 16.06 -11.29
C THR A 14 -47.32 14.56 -11.08
N PHE A 15 -47.66 13.80 -12.12
CA PHE A 15 -47.11 12.48 -12.38
C PHE A 15 -46.15 12.63 -13.57
N CYS A 16 -44.97 13.20 -13.36
CA CYS A 16 -43.84 13.12 -14.28
C CYS A 16 -42.55 13.53 -13.56
N VAL A 17 -41.45 12.91 -13.95
CA VAL A 17 -40.09 13.04 -13.40
C VAL A 17 -39.86 12.26 -12.09
N ARG A 18 -39.98 10.93 -12.19
CA ARG A 18 -38.92 10.08 -11.64
C ARG A 18 -38.36 9.26 -12.79
N MET A 19 -37.63 9.93 -13.69
CA MET A 19 -36.61 9.25 -14.47
C MET A 19 -35.70 8.62 -13.43
N SER A 20 -35.72 7.29 -13.34
CA SER A 20 -34.61 6.54 -12.79
C SER A 20 -33.37 7.03 -13.55
N THR A 21 -32.57 7.88 -12.91
CA THR A 21 -31.24 8.20 -13.40
C THR A 21 -30.51 6.87 -13.44
N TRP A 22 -30.35 6.32 -14.64
CA TRP A 22 -29.45 5.21 -14.88
C TRP A 22 -28.12 5.56 -14.21
N PRO A 23 -27.49 4.64 -13.45
CA PRO A 23 -26.13 4.84 -13.00
C PRO A 23 -25.32 5.21 -14.23
N GLU A 24 -24.68 6.38 -14.20
CA GLU A 24 -23.84 6.81 -15.31
C GLU A 24 -22.90 5.65 -15.65
N PRO A 25 -22.79 5.24 -16.93
CA PRO A 25 -21.83 4.22 -17.30
C PRO A 25 -20.47 4.69 -16.78
N PRO A 26 -19.68 3.80 -16.15
CA PRO A 26 -18.40 4.20 -15.56
C PRO A 26 -17.61 4.97 -16.61
N ASN A 27 -17.26 6.21 -16.30
CA ASN A 27 -16.60 7.12 -17.23
C ASN A 27 -15.27 6.50 -17.68
N TYR A 28 -15.24 5.92 -18.89
CA TYR A 28 -14.09 5.20 -19.44
C TYR A 28 -12.92 6.12 -19.81
N TYR A 29 -13.12 7.45 -19.77
CA TYR A 29 -12.14 8.45 -20.18
C TYR A 29 -11.48 9.18 -19.00
N GLU A 30 -11.91 8.92 -17.76
CA GLU A 30 -11.13 9.36 -16.62
C GLU A 30 -9.87 8.48 -16.55
N PRO A 31 -8.67 9.07 -16.64
CA PRO A 31 -7.47 8.31 -16.36
C PRO A 31 -7.65 7.77 -14.94
N PRO A 32 -7.48 6.46 -14.73
CA PRO A 32 -7.65 5.87 -13.41
C PRO A 32 -6.75 6.65 -12.45
N ASN A 33 -7.34 7.34 -11.48
CA ASN A 33 -6.59 8.10 -10.47
C ASN A 33 -5.76 7.18 -9.53
N ARG A 34 -5.74 5.87 -9.83
CA ARG A 34 -4.90 4.85 -9.22
C ARG A 34 -4.28 4.04 -10.34
N SER A 35 -2.96 4.13 -10.48
CA SER A 35 -2.21 3.26 -11.39
C SER A 35 -2.41 1.81 -10.99
N TYR A 36 -3.20 1.05 -11.74
CA TYR A 36 -3.31 -0.39 -11.53
C TYR A 36 -2.03 -1.06 -12.03
N LYS A 37 -1.20 -1.56 -11.11
CA LYS A 37 -0.12 -2.46 -11.47
C LYS A 37 -0.72 -3.85 -11.67
N VAL A 38 -0.89 -4.26 -12.92
CA VAL A 38 -1.24 -5.66 -13.25
C VAL A 38 -0.02 -6.51 -12.93
N ILE A 39 -0.06 -7.18 -11.79
CA ILE A 39 1.01 -8.08 -11.35
C ILE A 39 0.65 -9.49 -11.84
N LEU A 40 1.47 -10.06 -12.72
CA LEU A 40 1.24 -11.34 -13.40
C LEU A 40 1.25 -12.55 -12.46
N GLN A 41 1.73 -12.38 -11.22
CA GLN A 41 1.73 -13.42 -10.20
C GLN A 41 0.69 -13.12 -9.13
N THR A 42 -0.18 -14.10 -8.86
CA THR A 42 -1.11 -14.10 -7.73
C THR A 42 -0.32 -14.17 -6.42
N PRO A 43 -0.64 -13.30 -5.43
CA PRO A 43 0.02 -13.33 -4.14
C PRO A 43 -0.34 -14.63 -3.40
N GLY A 44 0.68 -15.32 -2.87
CA GLY A 44 0.50 -16.55 -2.09
C GLY A 44 0.14 -16.29 -0.62
N TYR A 45 0.30 -15.04 -0.15
CA TYR A 45 0.03 -14.61 1.23
C TYR A 45 -1.00 -13.48 1.24
N PRO A 46 -1.71 -13.25 2.37
CA PRO A 46 -2.66 -12.15 2.50
C PRO A 46 -2.00 -10.80 2.22
N VAL A 47 -2.60 -10.07 1.28
CA VAL A 47 -2.18 -8.71 0.91
C VAL A 47 -2.65 -7.74 1.98
N VAL A 48 -1.71 -7.01 2.58
CA VAL A 48 -2.03 -5.96 3.56
C VAL A 48 -2.25 -4.64 2.84
N PHE A 49 -1.31 -4.27 1.96
CA PHE A 49 -1.41 -3.07 1.13
C PHE A 49 -1.06 -3.43 -0.33
N PRO A 50 -1.98 -3.21 -1.30
CA PRO A 50 -1.71 -3.50 -2.71
C PRO A 50 -0.74 -2.48 -3.34
N GLU A 51 -0.74 -1.24 -2.85
CA GLU A 51 0.17 -0.17 -3.25
C GLU A 51 0.76 0.47 -1.99
N PRO A 52 1.90 -0.03 -1.49
CA PRO A 52 2.50 0.50 -0.27
C PRO A 52 3.20 1.83 -0.54
N SER A 53 2.86 2.87 0.23
CA SER A 53 3.59 4.14 0.18
C SER A 53 4.96 4.03 0.87
N ILE A 54 5.92 4.88 0.51
CA ILE A 54 7.26 4.88 1.10
C ILE A 54 7.21 4.99 2.63
N SER A 55 6.30 5.81 3.15
CA SER A 55 6.13 5.97 4.60
C SER A 55 5.60 4.69 5.26
N GLN A 56 4.65 3.99 4.63
CA GLN A 56 4.15 2.71 5.13
C GLN A 56 5.22 1.62 5.12
N VAL A 57 6.08 1.58 4.09
CA VAL A 57 7.20 0.63 4.06
C VAL A 57 8.21 0.92 5.18
N ALA A 58 8.53 2.19 5.40
CA ALA A 58 9.51 2.59 6.42
C ALA A 58 9.02 2.33 7.86
N THR A 59 7.73 2.52 8.15
CA THR A 59 7.17 2.22 9.48
C THR A 59 6.99 0.73 9.72
N ASN A 60 6.83 -0.07 8.65
CA ASN A 60 6.63 -1.50 8.75
C ASN A 60 7.95 -2.31 8.78
N MET A 61 9.09 -1.69 8.46
CA MET A 61 10.40 -2.36 8.41
C MET A 61 10.75 -3.14 9.69
N ARG A 62 11.13 -4.40 9.51
CA ARG A 62 11.62 -5.28 10.59
C ARG A 62 12.97 -4.78 11.15
N SER A 63 13.20 -5.01 12.46
CA SER A 63 14.48 -4.67 13.12
C SER A 63 15.71 -5.28 12.44
N GLY A 64 15.58 -6.49 11.87
CA GLY A 64 16.65 -7.13 11.11
C GLY A 64 17.07 -6.37 9.84
N HIS A 65 16.14 -5.66 9.19
CA HIS A 65 16.43 -4.87 7.99
C HIS A 65 17.26 -3.63 8.31
N TRP A 66 17.07 -3.04 9.49
CA TRP A 66 17.91 -1.94 9.99
C TRP A 66 19.33 -2.41 10.28
N ALA A 67 19.49 -3.60 10.87
CA ALA A 67 20.80 -4.21 11.09
C ALA A 67 21.53 -4.51 9.77
N PHE A 68 20.80 -5.00 8.75
CA PHE A 68 21.36 -5.24 7.42
C PHE A 68 21.83 -3.94 6.75
N ALA A 69 21.01 -2.89 6.78
CA ALA A 69 21.38 -1.59 6.21
C ALA A 69 22.62 -0.99 6.90
N ALA A 70 22.68 -1.07 8.24
CA ALA A 70 23.85 -0.64 9.00
C ALA A 70 25.10 -1.50 8.70
N GLY A 71 24.94 -2.81 8.59
CA GLY A 71 26.02 -3.73 8.23
C GLY A 71 26.59 -3.45 6.84
N MET A 72 25.72 -3.16 5.87
CA MET A 72 26.14 -2.76 4.52
C MET A 72 26.88 -1.43 4.53
N ALA A 73 26.42 -0.42 5.29
CA ALA A 73 27.14 0.84 5.41
C ALA A 73 28.55 0.65 6.00
N LEU A 74 28.69 -0.18 7.04
CA LEU A 74 29.99 -0.51 7.64
C LEU A 74 30.89 -1.28 6.68
N ALA A 75 30.34 -2.25 5.94
CA ALA A 75 31.06 -2.96 4.90
C ALA A 75 31.55 -2.01 3.80
N GLY A 76 30.69 -1.07 3.38
CA GLY A 76 31.03 -0.03 2.40
C GLY A 76 32.15 0.89 2.87
N TYR A 77 32.14 1.26 4.16
CA TYR A 77 33.21 2.04 4.77
C TYR A 77 34.54 1.27 4.76
N GLY A 78 34.53 0.01 5.17
CA GLY A 78 35.72 -0.85 5.20
C GLY A 78 36.30 -1.09 3.81
N LEU A 79 35.45 -1.43 2.83
CA LEU A 79 35.86 -1.61 1.43
C LEU A 79 36.37 -0.31 0.81
N GLY A 80 35.72 0.83 1.11
CA GLY A 80 36.14 2.14 0.65
C GLY A 80 37.48 2.56 1.27
N TYR A 81 37.72 2.24 2.54
CA TYR A 81 39.00 2.50 3.21
C TYR A 81 40.12 1.64 2.62
N TRP A 82 39.87 0.35 2.40
CA TRP A 82 40.84 -0.56 1.81
C TRP A 82 41.22 -0.13 0.38
N LYS A 83 40.24 0.13 -0.49
CA LYS A 83 40.51 0.62 -1.86
C LYS A 83 41.13 2.01 -1.86
N GLY A 84 40.68 2.89 -0.96
CA GLY A 84 41.22 4.24 -0.79
C GLY A 84 42.67 4.27 -0.32
N SER A 85 43.14 3.21 0.35
CA SER A 85 44.53 3.07 0.79
C SER A 85 45.51 3.02 -0.39
N SER A 86 45.11 2.40 -1.49
CA SER A 86 45.94 2.29 -2.70
C SER A 86 46.10 3.61 -3.46
N ILE A 87 45.17 4.56 -3.27
CA ILE A 87 45.15 5.85 -3.99
C ILE A 87 45.54 7.01 -3.04
N HIS A 88 45.85 6.72 -1.77
CA HIS A 88 46.06 7.72 -0.69
C HIS A 88 44.87 8.66 -0.44
N TRP A 89 43.67 8.29 -0.92
CA TRP A 89 42.42 9.04 -0.80
C TRP A 89 41.42 8.33 0.13
N GLN A 90 41.92 7.86 1.27
CA GLN A 90 41.17 7.00 2.20
C GLN A 90 39.89 7.66 2.74
N LYS A 91 39.97 8.92 3.18
CA LYS A 91 38.83 9.63 3.76
C LYS A 91 37.65 9.74 2.78
N PRO A 92 37.78 10.33 1.58
CA PRO A 92 36.66 10.45 0.65
C PRO A 92 36.22 9.10 0.05
N ALA A 93 37.14 8.15 -0.16
CA ALA A 93 36.77 6.83 -0.69
C ALA A 93 35.95 6.01 0.32
N SER A 94 36.28 6.07 1.61
CA SER A 94 35.55 5.40 2.68
C SER A 94 34.14 5.96 2.89
N THR A 95 33.98 7.29 2.86
CA THR A 95 32.67 7.93 3.02
C THR A 95 31.77 7.67 1.81
N PHE A 96 32.31 7.74 0.60
CA PHE A 96 31.57 7.42 -0.61
C PHE A 96 31.13 5.94 -0.63
N GLY A 97 32.04 5.02 -0.27
CA GLY A 97 31.72 3.60 -0.15
C GLY A 97 30.61 3.33 0.87
N ALA A 98 30.67 3.98 2.04
CA ALA A 98 29.64 3.84 3.07
C ALA A 98 28.26 4.34 2.62
N ILE A 99 28.20 5.50 1.95
CA ILE A 99 26.94 6.08 1.45
C ILE A 99 26.32 5.18 0.39
N PHE A 100 27.11 4.73 -0.60
CA PHE A 100 26.60 3.90 -1.69
C PHE A 100 26.10 2.55 -1.21
N LEU A 101 26.89 1.85 -0.39
CA LEU A 101 26.49 0.54 0.10
C LEU A 101 25.37 0.63 1.15
N GLY A 102 25.36 1.68 1.97
CA GLY A 102 24.29 1.94 2.92
C GLY A 102 22.96 2.23 2.23
N GLN A 103 22.98 3.07 1.19
CA GLN A 103 21.79 3.37 0.40
C GLN A 103 21.29 2.14 -0.36
N PHE A 104 22.20 1.35 -0.94
CA PHE A 104 21.85 0.07 -1.55
C PHE A 104 21.18 -0.89 -0.55
N GLY A 105 21.76 -1.02 0.66
CA GLY A 105 21.21 -1.86 1.72
C GLY A 105 19.82 -1.40 2.16
N LEU A 106 19.61 -0.09 2.30
CA LEU A 106 18.30 0.47 2.65
C LEU A 106 17.26 0.19 1.56
N LEU A 107 17.59 0.45 0.29
CA LEU A 107 16.67 0.23 -0.83
C LEU A 107 16.32 -1.25 -1.00
N HIS A 108 17.29 -2.15 -0.80
CA HIS A 108 17.06 -3.59 -0.84
C HIS A 108 16.09 -4.03 0.26
N CYS A 109 16.26 -3.51 1.49
CA CYS A 109 15.35 -3.75 2.59
C CYS A 109 13.93 -3.22 2.31
N MET A 110 13.81 -2.02 1.74
CA MET A 110 12.52 -1.45 1.36
C MET A 110 11.83 -2.28 0.28
N GLN A 111 12.58 -2.82 -0.68
CA GLN A 111 12.05 -3.72 -1.70
C GLN A 111 11.56 -5.04 -1.08
N ASP A 112 12.33 -5.65 -0.17
CA ASP A 112 11.91 -6.89 0.51
C ASP A 112 10.64 -6.69 1.34
N GLU A 113 10.54 -5.56 2.05
CA GLU A 113 9.37 -5.21 2.84
C GLU A 113 8.14 -4.92 1.96
N ALA A 114 8.32 -4.23 0.83
CA ALA A 114 7.24 -4.01 -0.13
C ALA A 114 6.71 -5.34 -0.69
N TYR A 115 7.58 -6.32 -0.98
CA TYR A 115 7.16 -7.65 -1.42
C TYR A 115 6.35 -8.40 -0.36
N ARG A 116 6.71 -8.28 0.92
CA ARG A 116 5.95 -8.85 2.04
C ARG A 116 4.57 -8.21 2.14
N LEU A 117 4.50 -6.88 2.14
CA LEU A 117 3.23 -6.12 2.20
C LEU A 117 2.28 -6.42 1.05
N MET A 118 2.82 -6.66 -0.15
CA MET A 118 2.06 -7.06 -1.34
C MET A 118 1.69 -8.55 -1.36
N GLY A 119 2.10 -9.35 -0.36
CA GLY A 119 1.73 -10.77 -0.24
C GLY A 119 2.54 -11.74 -1.11
N TYR A 120 3.70 -11.32 -1.62
CA TYR A 120 4.62 -12.20 -2.37
C TYR A 120 5.51 -13.06 -1.47
N LYS A 121 5.64 -12.68 -0.20
CA LYS A 121 6.50 -13.34 0.79
C LYS A 121 5.73 -13.53 2.10
N GLU A 122 6.22 -14.42 2.96
CA GLU A 122 5.64 -14.70 4.27
C GLU A 122 5.43 -13.42 5.09
N ASN A 123 4.15 -13.18 5.44
CA ASN A 123 3.65 -11.89 5.91
C ASN A 123 2.91 -11.97 7.26
N GLY A 124 3.20 -12.98 8.09
CA GLY A 124 2.41 -13.26 9.31
C GLY A 124 2.50 -12.16 10.37
N ARG A 125 3.64 -11.45 10.46
CA ARG A 125 3.86 -10.39 11.46
C ARG A 125 3.21 -9.07 11.03
N GLU A 126 3.25 -8.78 9.75
CA GLU A 126 2.70 -7.57 9.16
C GLU A 126 1.17 -7.61 9.15
N VAL A 127 0.58 -8.78 8.90
CA VAL A 127 -0.87 -9.04 9.04
C VAL A 127 -1.32 -8.76 10.48
N ALA A 128 -0.62 -9.33 11.48
CA ALA A 128 -0.97 -9.14 12.89
C ALA A 128 -0.84 -7.68 13.36
N ARG A 129 0.04 -6.88 12.73
CA ARG A 129 0.26 -5.47 13.09
C ARG A 129 -0.76 -4.53 12.44
N ASN A 130 -1.15 -4.80 11.19
CA ASN A 130 -1.88 -3.83 10.37
C ASN A 130 -3.36 -4.17 10.17
N LEU A 131 -3.74 -5.44 10.29
CA LEU A 131 -5.13 -5.86 10.18
C LEU A 131 -5.72 -6.00 11.59
N PRO A 132 -6.91 -5.44 11.88
CA PRO A 132 -7.61 -5.78 13.11
C PRO A 132 -7.83 -7.29 13.10
N VAL A 133 -7.61 -7.95 14.24
CA VAL A 133 -8.00 -9.34 14.45
C VAL A 133 -9.47 -9.43 14.06
N GLN A 134 -9.78 -10.09 12.94
CA GLN A 134 -11.17 -10.32 12.59
C GLN A 134 -11.75 -11.16 13.74
N PRO A 135 -12.77 -10.67 14.46
CA PRO A 135 -13.48 -11.53 15.40
C PRO A 135 -13.99 -12.74 14.63
N ALA A 136 -13.99 -13.90 15.27
CA ALA A 136 -14.28 -15.21 14.70
C ALA A 136 -15.75 -15.38 14.24
N GLU A 137 -16.27 -14.45 13.44
CA GLU A 137 -17.65 -14.38 12.94
C GLU A 137 -17.80 -15.16 11.62
N ALA A 138 -17.26 -16.37 11.58
CA ALA A 138 -17.48 -17.33 10.50
C ALA A 138 -17.63 -18.78 11.00
N ALA A 139 -17.57 -19.01 12.32
CA ALA A 139 -17.70 -20.35 12.90
C ALA A 139 -19.14 -20.70 13.35
N ASP A 140 -20.11 -19.78 13.19
CA ASP A 140 -21.50 -19.95 13.66
C ASP A 140 -22.50 -19.86 12.49
N SER A 141 -22.39 -20.79 11.53
CA SER A 141 -23.42 -20.97 10.48
C SER A 141 -23.61 -22.43 10.06
N THR A 142 -23.37 -23.39 10.96
CA THR A 142 -23.76 -24.80 10.80
C THR A 142 -24.62 -25.27 11.94
#